data_AF-A0A2S8P3K5-F1
#
_entry.id   AF-A0A2S8P3K5-F1
#
_cell.length_a   1.000
_cell.length_b   1.000
_cell.length_c   1.000
_cell.angle_alpha   90.00
_cell.angle_beta   90.00
_cell.angle_gamma   90.00
#
_symmetry.space_group_name_H-M   'P 1'
#
loop_
_entity.id
_entity.type
_entity.pdbx_description
1 polymer ?
#
loop_
_entity_poly.entity_id
_entity_poly.type
_entity_poly.pdbx_seq_one_letter_code
_entity_poly.pdbx_strand_id
1 'polypeptide(L)'
;MIIYYFDQKQDWTLDEIYVACEVPKKALNIIHGIEALLTTQELRQQFMARVPIYPTSIQVFTLLKHFRREQLELNPMSDEDFRYMFLLNPLKALTQYFKELVSPVCVERMRTYGVTIEHLIEQRKLNRHIHVVRAIGNVSHN
;
A
#
# COMPACT_ATOMS: atom_id res chain seq x y z
N MET A 1 3.20 -30.56 -6.38
CA MET A 1 4.13 -29.73 -5.58
C MET A 1 3.39 -29.32 -4.32
N ILE A 2 3.82 -29.79 -3.16
CA ILE A 2 3.22 -29.44 -1.87
C ILE A 2 3.80 -28.08 -1.48
N ILE A 3 2.94 -27.12 -1.15
CA ILE A 3 3.34 -25.79 -0.66
C ILE A 3 3.11 -25.79 0.85
N TYR A 4 4.16 -25.51 1.61
CA TYR A 4 4.10 -25.37 3.06
C TYR A 4 3.96 -23.89 3.42
N TYR A 5 3.17 -23.59 4.45
CA TYR A 5 2.92 -22.24 4.98
C TYR A 5 3.42 -22.13 6.41
N PHE A 6 3.74 -20.92 6.87
CA PHE A 6 4.17 -20.68 8.25
C PHE A 6 3.09 -21.11 9.26
N ASP A 7 3.52 -21.66 10.39
CA ASP A 7 2.65 -21.82 11.56
C ASP A 7 2.09 -20.46 11.96
N GLN A 8 0.79 -20.40 12.27
CA GLN A 8 0.10 -19.15 12.55
C GLN A 8 0.53 -18.56 13.90
N LYS A 9 1.60 -17.76 13.87
CA LYS A 9 2.00 -16.90 14.98
C LYS A 9 1.01 -15.74 15.12
N GLN A 10 0.62 -15.44 16.36
CA GLN A 10 -0.32 -14.38 16.68
C GLN A 10 0.29 -12.98 16.42
N ASP A 11 1.57 -12.76 16.76
CA ASP A 11 2.16 -11.42 16.73
C ASP A 11 3.39 -11.32 15.80
N TRP A 12 3.15 -11.17 14.49
CA TRP A 12 4.14 -10.79 13.48
C TRP A 12 4.54 -9.30 13.56
N THR A 13 5.82 -9.03 13.79
CA THR A 13 6.42 -7.70 13.59
C THR A 13 6.87 -7.49 12.14
N LEU A 14 7.10 -6.23 11.72
CA LEU A 14 7.61 -5.96 10.37
C LEU A 14 9.01 -6.57 10.16
N ASP A 15 9.87 -6.52 11.18
CA ASP A 15 11.21 -7.11 11.14
C ASP A 15 11.17 -8.63 10.92
N GLU A 16 10.25 -9.32 11.62
CA GLU A 16 10.04 -10.75 11.43
C GLU A 16 9.50 -11.07 10.03
N ILE A 17 8.63 -10.23 9.49
CA ILE A 17 8.12 -10.38 8.12
C ILE A 17 9.26 -10.21 7.11
N TYR A 18 10.16 -9.23 7.29
CA TYR A 18 11.31 -9.05 6.40
C TYR A 18 12.21 -10.28 6.39
N VAL A 19 12.45 -10.88 7.55
CA VAL A 19 13.25 -12.11 7.68
C VAL A 19 12.52 -13.29 7.03
N ALA A 20 11.25 -13.52 7.36
CA ALA A 20 10.46 -14.65 6.87
C ALA A 20 10.22 -14.60 5.36
N CYS A 21 10.10 -13.39 4.79
CA CYS A 21 9.93 -13.18 3.36
C CYS A 21 11.27 -13.13 2.59
N GLU A 22 12.40 -13.38 3.26
CA GLU A 22 13.75 -13.27 2.71
C GLU A 22 13.99 -11.95 1.94
N VAL A 23 13.47 -10.83 2.47
CA VAL A 23 13.46 -9.55 1.74
C VAL A 23 14.87 -8.96 1.69
N PRO A 24 15.49 -8.82 0.49
CA PRO A 24 16.79 -8.18 0.40
C PRO A 24 16.66 -6.70 0.79
N LYS A 25 17.64 -6.16 1.54
CA LYS A 25 17.65 -4.74 1.95
C LYS A 25 17.51 -3.73 0.80
N LYS A 26 17.88 -4.14 -0.43
CA LYS A 26 17.78 -3.32 -1.64
C LYS A 26 16.44 -3.45 -2.38
N ALA A 27 15.56 -4.36 -1.96
CA ALA A 27 14.25 -4.58 -2.57
C ALA A 27 13.23 -3.55 -2.07
N LEU A 28 13.50 -2.26 -2.32
CA LEU A 28 12.71 -1.13 -1.79
C LEU A 28 11.23 -1.25 -2.12
N ASN A 29 10.86 -1.74 -3.30
CA ASN A 29 9.45 -1.93 -3.68
C ASN A 29 8.71 -2.93 -2.77
N ILE A 30 9.40 -3.96 -2.27
CA ILE A 30 8.81 -4.94 -1.35
C ILE A 30 8.72 -4.35 0.05
N ILE A 31 9.81 -3.70 0.52
CA ILE A 31 9.87 -3.04 1.83
C ILE A 31 8.75 -2.01 1.95
N HIS A 32 8.66 -1.10 0.99
CA HIS A 32 7.65 -0.05 0.94
C HIS A 32 6.22 -0.62 0.83
N GLY A 33 6.04 -1.72 0.09
CA GLY A 33 4.76 -2.42 0.01
C GLY A 33 4.33 -2.97 1.37
N ILE A 34 5.25 -3.61 2.09
CA ILE A 34 5.03 -4.14 3.44
C ILE A 34 4.66 -3.02 4.41
N GLU A 35 5.43 -1.92 4.42
CA GLU A 35 5.21 -0.80 5.33
C GLU A 35 3.86 -0.10 5.11
N ALA A 36 3.45 0.05 3.85
CA ALA A 36 2.21 0.73 3.51
C ALA A 36 0.96 -0.12 3.68
N LEU A 37 1.07 -1.44 3.48
CA LEU A 37 -0.08 -2.37 3.51
C LEU A 37 -0.25 -3.04 4.87
N LEU A 38 0.84 -3.38 5.57
CA LEU A 38 0.81 -4.23 6.76
C LEU A 38 0.85 -3.39 8.05
N THR A 39 0.00 -2.36 8.08
CA THR A 39 0.01 -1.34 9.15
C THR A 39 -0.63 -1.80 10.46
N THR A 40 -1.43 -2.87 10.43
CA THR A 40 -2.05 -3.45 11.63
C THR A 40 -1.64 -4.91 11.78
N GLN A 41 -1.84 -5.44 12.99
CA GLN A 41 -1.48 -6.82 13.30
C GLN A 41 -2.30 -7.82 12.47
N GLU A 42 -3.58 -7.53 12.28
CA GLU A 42 -4.50 -8.34 11.48
C GLU A 42 -4.05 -8.40 10.01
N LEU A 43 -3.61 -7.28 9.44
CA LEU A 43 -3.12 -7.24 8.06
C LEU A 43 -1.81 -8.04 7.91
N ARG A 44 -0.92 -7.96 8.91
CA ARG A 44 0.31 -8.77 8.96
C ARG A 44 0.00 -10.26 9.02
N GLN A 45 -0.92 -10.67 9.90
CA GLN A 45 -1.35 -12.07 9.99
C GLN A 45 -1.97 -12.56 8.68
N GLN A 46 -2.91 -11.80 8.11
CA GLN A 46 -3.58 -12.16 6.85
C GLN A 46 -2.58 -12.31 5.70
N PHE A 47 -1.57 -11.45 5.66
CA PHE A 47 -0.50 -11.54 4.66
C PHE A 47 0.36 -12.78 4.90
N MET A 48 0.90 -12.95 6.12
CA MET A 48 1.81 -14.06 6.46
C MET A 48 1.16 -15.44 6.34
N ALA A 49 -0.14 -15.57 6.58
CA ALA A 49 -0.89 -16.79 6.34
C ALA A 49 -0.87 -17.26 4.86
N ARG A 50 -0.51 -16.37 3.94
CA ARG A 50 -0.45 -16.64 2.48
C ARG A 50 0.97 -16.70 1.95
N VAL A 51 1.97 -16.37 2.78
CA VAL A 51 3.38 -16.44 2.40
C VAL A 51 3.86 -17.90 2.51
N PRO A 52 4.43 -18.48 1.44
CA PRO A 52 5.07 -19.80 1.51
C PRO A 52 6.27 -19.80 2.46
N ILE A 53 6.62 -20.95 3.06
CA ILE A 53 7.77 -21.06 3.97
C ILE A 53 9.10 -20.67 3.31
N TYR A 54 9.25 -20.91 2.00
CA TYR A 54 10.43 -20.53 1.21
C TYR A 54 10.01 -19.60 0.07
N PRO A 55 9.70 -18.32 0.37
CA PRO A 55 9.14 -17.42 -0.61
C PRO A 55 10.25 -16.79 -1.46
N THR A 56 10.07 -16.75 -2.78
CA THR A 56 10.92 -15.92 -3.64
C THR A 56 10.49 -14.45 -3.59
N SER A 57 11.41 -13.51 -3.83
CA SER A 57 11.07 -12.08 -3.87
C SER A 57 9.95 -11.74 -4.87
N ILE A 58 9.87 -12.47 -5.99
CA ILE A 58 8.79 -12.32 -6.99
C ILE A 58 7.44 -12.74 -6.41
N GLN A 59 7.38 -13.85 -5.66
CA GLN A 59 6.15 -14.29 -5.00
C GLN A 59 5.70 -13.28 -3.95
N VAL A 60 6.61 -12.77 -3.11
CA VAL A 60 6.29 -11.75 -2.10
C VAL A 60 5.77 -10.47 -2.76
N PHE A 61 6.45 -9.99 -3.80
CA PHE A 61 6.02 -8.80 -4.54
C PHE A 61 4.65 -9.00 -5.21
N THR A 62 4.42 -10.16 -5.80
CA THR A 62 3.14 -10.52 -6.43
C THR A 62 2.03 -10.58 -5.38
N LEU A 63 2.29 -11.20 -4.24
CA LEU A 63 1.34 -11.26 -3.13
C LEU A 63 1.00 -9.87 -2.61
N LEU A 64 1.97 -8.97 -2.43
CA LEU A 64 1.72 -7.58 -2.02
C LEU A 64 0.83 -6.85 -3.03
N LYS A 65 1.04 -7.05 -4.34
CA LYS A 65 0.18 -6.47 -5.38
C LYS A 65 -1.26 -6.97 -5.27
N HIS A 66 -1.47 -8.27 -5.07
CA HIS A 66 -2.80 -8.84 -4.88
C HIS A 66 -3.44 -8.33 -3.59
N PHE A 67 -2.68 -8.33 -2.49
CA PHE A 67 -3.13 -7.85 -1.20
C PHE A 67 -3.54 -6.37 -1.25
N ARG A 68 -2.78 -5.51 -1.95
CA ARG A 68 -3.19 -4.11 -2.20
C ARG A 68 -4.55 -4.03 -2.90
N ARG A 69 -4.75 -4.83 -3.96
CA ARG A 69 -6.03 -4.82 -4.71
C ARG A 69 -7.19 -5.23 -3.82
N GLU A 70 -7.03 -6.31 -3.06
CA GLU A 70 -8.03 -6.76 -2.09
C GLU A 70 -8.34 -5.68 -1.05
N GLN A 71 -7.33 -5.03 -0.48
CA GLN A 71 -7.55 -3.96 0.51
C GLN A 71 -8.29 -2.77 -0.10
N LEU A 72 -7.99 -2.41 -1.35
CA LEU A 72 -8.72 -1.34 -2.05
C LEU A 72 -10.17 -1.73 -2.37
N GLU A 73 -10.48 -3.02 -2.51
CA GLU A 73 -11.81 -3.53 -2.85
C GLU A 73 -12.69 -3.80 -1.63
N LEU A 74 -12.15 -4.48 -0.62
CA LEU A 74 -12.86 -5.01 0.53
C LEU A 74 -12.85 -4.07 1.73
N ASN A 75 -11.77 -3.31 1.91
CA ASN A 75 -11.63 -2.38 3.03
C ASN A 75 -11.05 -1.02 2.59
N PRO A 76 -11.71 -0.33 1.63
CA PRO A 76 -11.25 0.98 1.19
C PRO A 76 -11.39 2.01 2.32
N MET A 77 -10.37 2.86 2.47
CA MET A 77 -10.55 4.12 3.21
C MET A 77 -11.67 4.94 2.55
N SER A 78 -12.60 5.44 3.36
CA SER A 78 -13.70 6.27 2.87
C SER A 78 -13.19 7.63 2.37
N ASP A 79 -13.96 8.25 1.49
CA ASP A 79 -13.67 9.58 0.96
C ASP A 79 -13.70 10.64 2.09
N GLU A 80 -14.57 10.49 3.08
CA GLU A 80 -14.66 11.40 4.24
C GLU A 80 -13.46 11.26 5.17
N ASP A 81 -13.09 10.03 5.54
CA ASP A 81 -11.90 9.77 6.35
C ASP A 81 -10.65 10.29 5.64
N PHE A 82 -10.59 10.16 4.32
CA PHE A 82 -9.47 10.67 3.53
C PHE A 82 -9.35 12.17 3.65
N ARG A 83 -10.44 12.92 3.49
CA ARG A 83 -10.44 14.38 3.68
C ARG A 83 -9.98 14.76 5.07
N TYR A 84 -10.56 14.14 6.09
CA TYR A 84 -10.22 14.43 7.48
C TYR A 84 -8.75 14.13 7.79
N MET A 85 -8.26 12.96 7.40
CA MET A 85 -6.88 12.57 7.63
C MET A 85 -5.91 13.43 6.82
N PHE A 86 -6.27 13.87 5.62
CA PHE A 86 -5.42 14.72 4.79
C PHE A 86 -5.16 16.08 5.43
N LEU A 87 -6.15 16.65 6.13
CA LEU A 87 -5.97 17.90 6.87
C LEU A 87 -4.93 17.78 8.00
N LEU A 88 -4.84 16.60 8.63
CA LEU A 88 -3.94 16.34 9.75
C LEU A 88 -2.55 15.87 9.30
N ASN A 89 -2.52 14.96 8.31
CA ASN A 89 -1.31 14.34 7.81
C ASN A 89 -1.51 13.89 6.35
N PRO A 90 -1.20 14.77 5.37
CA PRO A 90 -1.35 14.47 3.94
C PRO A 90 -0.63 13.19 3.50
N LEU A 91 0.57 12.96 4.03
CA LEU A 91 1.39 11.81 3.64
C LEU A 91 0.75 10.49 4.07
N LYS A 92 0.28 10.43 5.32
CA LYS A 92 -0.41 9.26 5.87
C LYS A 92 -1.76 9.05 5.17
N ALA A 93 -2.49 10.13 4.91
CA ALA A 93 -3.77 10.07 4.20
C ALA A 93 -3.60 9.48 2.81
N LEU A 94 -2.64 9.98 2.01
CA LEU A 94 -2.35 9.43 0.68
C LEU A 94 -1.91 7.96 0.75
N THR A 95 -1.05 7.62 1.72
CA THR A 95 -0.59 6.23 1.92
C THR A 95 -1.75 5.28 2.21
N GLN A 96 -2.67 5.68 3.09
CA GLN A 96 -3.83 4.85 3.46
C GLN A 96 -4.91 4.81 2.38
N TYR A 97 -5.12 5.91 1.66
CA TYR A 97 -6.14 6.01 0.61
C TYR A 97 -5.75 5.22 -0.64
N PHE A 98 -4.47 5.27 -1.05
CA PHE A 98 -3.94 4.55 -2.20
C PHE A 98 -3.32 3.19 -1.86
N LYS A 99 -3.19 2.86 -0.56
CA LYS A 99 -2.62 1.60 -0.06
C LYS A 99 -1.23 1.33 -0.66
N GLU A 100 -0.38 2.34 -0.63
CA GLU A 100 1.00 2.28 -1.13
C GLU A 100 1.85 3.34 -0.44
N LEU A 101 3.17 3.12 -0.37
CA LEU A 101 4.04 4.10 0.27
C LEU A 101 4.10 5.37 -0.57
N VAL A 102 3.74 6.49 0.04
CA VAL A 102 3.78 7.80 -0.63
C VAL A 102 5.00 8.57 -0.15
N SER A 103 5.74 9.13 -1.10
CA SER A 103 6.86 10.03 -0.83
C SER A 103 6.35 11.45 -0.55
N PRO A 104 6.98 12.22 0.35
CA PRO A 104 6.67 13.64 0.56
C PRO A 104 6.66 14.47 -0.74
N VAL A 105 7.46 14.06 -1.73
CA VAL A 105 7.50 14.68 -3.07
C VAL A 105 6.13 14.66 -3.75
N CYS A 106 5.26 13.69 -3.46
CA CYS A 106 3.91 13.64 -4.02
C CYS A 106 3.04 14.80 -3.50
N VAL A 107 3.16 15.16 -2.22
CA VAL A 107 2.42 16.28 -1.63
C VAL A 107 2.91 17.60 -2.24
N GLU A 108 4.23 17.76 -2.41
CA GLU A 108 4.79 18.94 -3.08
C GLU A 108 4.36 19.02 -4.55
N ARG A 109 4.32 17.91 -5.28
CA ARG A 109 3.81 17.87 -6.67
C ARG A 109 2.34 18.24 -6.75
N MET A 110 1.51 17.76 -5.81
CA MET A 110 0.10 18.18 -5.75
C MET A 110 0.00 19.69 -5.64
N ARG A 111 0.78 20.29 -4.74
CA ARG A 111 0.80 21.73 -4.51
C ARG A 111 1.25 22.49 -5.76
N THR A 112 2.32 22.03 -6.42
CA THR A 112 2.86 22.64 -7.64
C THR A 112 1.92 22.53 -8.84
N TYR A 113 1.19 21.42 -8.98
CA TYR A 113 0.27 21.20 -10.10
C TYR A 113 -1.16 21.62 -9.80
N GLY A 114 -1.44 22.19 -8.63
CA GLY A 114 -2.80 22.57 -8.22
C GLY A 114 -3.74 21.36 -8.06
N VAL A 115 -3.21 20.17 -7.80
CA VAL A 115 -4.02 18.95 -7.63
C VAL A 115 -4.73 19.00 -6.28
N THR A 116 -6.07 19.02 -6.32
CA THR A 116 -6.90 19.00 -5.12
C THR A 116 -7.18 17.58 -4.65
N ILE A 117 -7.59 17.43 -3.39
CA ILE A 117 -8.06 16.14 -2.87
C ILE A 117 -9.29 15.63 -3.62
N GLU A 118 -10.16 16.53 -4.10
CA GLU A 118 -11.34 16.17 -4.90
C GLU A 118 -10.93 15.54 -6.23
N HIS A 119 -9.91 16.08 -6.90
CA HIS A 119 -9.36 15.46 -8.10
C HIS A 119 -8.87 14.03 -7.83
N LEU A 120 -8.14 13.80 -6.74
CA LEU A 120 -7.66 12.46 -6.39
C LEU A 120 -8.82 11.48 -6.13
N ILE A 121 -9.90 11.94 -5.52
CA ILE A 121 -11.10 11.16 -5.27
C ILE A 121 -11.78 10.80 -6.59
N GLU A 122 -11.93 11.75 -7.51
CA GLU A 122 -12.46 11.51 -8.85
C GLU A 122 -11.62 10.48 -9.62
N GLN A 123 -10.29 10.62 -9.60
CA GLN A 123 -9.38 9.65 -10.23
C GLN A 123 -9.57 8.24 -9.65
N ARG A 124 -9.77 8.12 -8.33
CA ARG A 124 -10.00 6.82 -7.68
C ARG A 124 -11.38 6.24 -8.00
N LYS A 125 -12.40 7.08 -8.20
CA LYS A 125 -13.73 6.65 -8.67
C LYS A 125 -13.67 6.07 -10.08
N LEU A 126 -12.85 6.66 -10.96
CA LEU A 126 -12.61 6.15 -12.32
C LEU A 126 -11.78 4.86 -12.31
N ASN A 127 -10.75 4.80 -11.48
CA ASN A 127 -9.89 3.62 -11.34
C ASN A 127 -9.49 3.43 -9.87
N ARG A 128 -10.17 2.50 -9.20
CA ARG A 128 -9.95 2.18 -7.80
C ARG A 128 -8.52 1.73 -7.49
N HIS A 129 -7.81 1.17 -8.47
CA HIS A 129 -6.45 0.65 -8.33
C HIS A 129 -5.35 1.61 -8.79
N ILE A 130 -5.72 2.84 -9.18
CA ILE A 130 -4.76 3.86 -9.64
C ILE A 130 -3.66 4.08 -8.58
N HIS A 131 -2.46 4.36 -9.06
CA HIS A 131 -1.31 4.73 -8.21
C HIS A 131 -1.31 6.25 -8.01
N VAL A 132 -0.91 6.74 -6.83
CA VAL A 132 -0.94 8.15 -6.44
C VAL A 132 -0.22 9.03 -7.44
N VAL A 133 0.94 8.59 -7.95
CA VAL A 133 1.73 9.35 -8.93
C VAL A 133 0.96 9.55 -10.23
N ARG A 134 0.18 8.55 -10.67
CA ARG A 134 -0.67 8.68 -11.85
C ARG A 134 -1.89 9.55 -11.57
N ALA A 135 -2.51 9.40 -10.41
CA ALA A 135 -3.63 10.25 -10.00
C ALA A 135 -3.24 11.73 -9.95
N ILE A 136 -2.01 12.05 -9.51
CA ILE A 136 -1.47 13.41 -9.52
C ILE A 136 -1.12 13.87 -10.94
N GLY A 137 -0.54 13.00 -11.77
CA GLY A 137 -0.12 13.33 -13.13
C GLY A 137 -1.25 13.50 -14.14
N ASN A 138 -2.47 13.03 -13.84
CA ASN A 138 -3.63 13.14 -14.71
C ASN A 138 -4.28 14.54 -14.71
N VAL A 139 -3.66 15.52 -14.04
CA VAL A 139 -3.95 16.94 -14.27
C VAL A 139 -3.30 17.35 -15.59
N SER A 140 -3.87 16.87 -16.70
CA SER A 140 -3.53 17.31 -18.03
C SER A 140 -3.72 18.83 -18.10
N HIS A 141 -2.69 19.51 -18.58
CA HIS A 141 -2.70 20.92 -18.99
C HIS A 141 -3.98 21.24 -19.79
N ASN A 142 -4.97 21.85 -19.14
CA ASN A 142 -6.02 22.61 -19.82
C ASN A 142 -5.55 24.06 -19.94
#